data_AF-A0A7W5S9Y1-F1
#
_entry.id   AF-A0A7W5S9Y1-F1
#
_cell.length_a   1.000
_cell.length_b   1.000
_cell.length_c   1.000
_cell.angle_alpha   90.00
_cell.angle_beta   90.00
_cell.angle_gamma   90.00
#
_symmetry.space_group_name_H-M   'P 1'
#
loop_
_entity.id
_entity.type
_entity.pdbx_description
1 polymer ?
#
loop_
_entity_poly.entity_id
_entity_poly.type
_entity_poly.pdbx_seq_one_letter_code
_entity_poly.pdbx_strand_id
1 'polypeptide(L)'
;MTATNEFGFDSDWHVASGRDRTVRWQRDLRRAIADTSYIALRFSGWLAMTTLAALGVTVLFFLMLGNFTPLGFFSQVANLGSHFVAADAARRATFVGELRIVALLIFGVIALLRWQLLFAILVSSKGPRHG
;
A
#
# COMPACT_ATOMS: atom_id res chain seq x y z
N MET A 1 24.71 42.78 -62.23
CA MET A 1 25.78 42.05 -61.51
C MET A 1 26.18 42.85 -60.28
N THR A 2 25.58 42.57 -59.13
CA THR A 2 26.25 42.60 -57.81
C THR A 2 25.35 41.91 -56.80
N ALA A 3 25.84 40.80 -56.26
CA ALA A 3 25.23 40.07 -55.16
C ALA A 3 25.93 40.51 -53.87
N THR A 4 25.17 40.79 -52.81
CA THR A 4 25.67 40.74 -51.43
C THR A 4 24.58 40.14 -50.56
N ASN A 5 24.88 38.91 -50.11
CA ASN A 5 24.08 38.12 -49.19
C ASN A 5 24.18 38.72 -47.80
N GLU A 6 23.06 39.18 -47.23
CA GLU A 6 22.94 39.36 -45.78
C GLU A 6 21.98 38.30 -45.24
N PHE A 7 22.45 37.04 -45.26
CA PHE A 7 21.91 36.02 -44.36
C PHE A 7 22.35 36.40 -42.95
N GLY A 8 21.54 37.20 -42.27
CA GLY A 8 21.60 37.38 -40.83
C GLY A 8 21.36 36.05 -40.15
N PHE A 9 22.44 35.34 -39.83
CA PHE A 9 22.44 34.25 -38.88
C PHE A 9 22.33 34.89 -37.48
N ASP A 10 21.17 35.48 -37.15
CA ASP A 10 20.75 35.62 -35.76
C ASP A 10 20.53 34.21 -35.27
N SER A 11 21.61 33.59 -34.80
CA SER A 11 21.43 32.47 -33.93
C SER A 11 21.35 33.07 -32.54
N ASP A 12 20.13 33.16 -32.06
CA ASP A 12 19.90 33.17 -30.64
C ASP A 12 20.25 31.76 -30.14
N TRP A 13 21.54 31.46 -30.11
CA TRP A 13 22.12 30.43 -29.27
C TRP A 13 21.87 30.91 -27.84
N HIS A 14 20.63 30.73 -27.37
CA HIS A 14 20.35 30.58 -25.96
C HIS A 14 21.29 29.48 -25.50
N VAL A 15 22.41 29.90 -24.91
CA VAL A 15 23.29 29.06 -24.15
C VAL A 15 22.40 28.55 -23.02
N ALA A 16 21.69 27.45 -23.28
CA ALA A 16 20.90 26.71 -22.34
C ALA A 16 21.89 26.33 -21.25
N SER A 17 21.89 27.17 -20.22
CA SER A 17 22.96 27.20 -19.25
C SER A 17 23.01 25.81 -18.64
N GLY A 18 24.18 25.17 -18.65
CA GLY A 18 24.38 23.87 -17.99
C GLY A 18 23.99 23.87 -16.51
N ARG A 19 23.77 25.07 -15.93
CA ARG A 19 23.26 25.34 -14.59
C ARG A 19 21.78 24.97 -14.40
N ASP A 20 20.95 24.99 -15.45
CA ASP A 20 19.52 24.66 -15.34
C ASP A 20 19.25 23.16 -15.28
N ARG A 21 20.20 22.33 -15.72
CA ARG A 21 20.09 20.86 -15.67
C ARG A 21 20.29 20.32 -14.25
N THR A 22 21.23 20.88 -13.49
CA THR A 22 21.57 20.39 -12.14
C THR A 22 20.47 20.71 -11.12
N VAL A 23 19.88 21.91 -11.18
CA VAL A 23 18.76 22.32 -10.32
C VAL A 23 17.47 21.56 -10.67
N ARG A 24 17.32 21.11 -11.91
CA ARG A 24 16.15 20.31 -12.34
C ARG A 24 16.22 18.89 -11.82
N TRP A 25 17.36 18.22 -11.98
CA TRP A 25 17.57 16.84 -11.49
C TRP A 25 17.41 16.73 -9.96
N GLN A 26 17.90 17.70 -9.19
CA GLN A 26 17.68 17.73 -7.73
C GLN A 26 16.20 17.89 -7.36
N ARG A 27 15.43 18.67 -8.12
CA ARG A 27 13.97 18.82 -7.91
C ARG A 27 13.22 17.55 -8.28
N ASP A 28 13.61 16.88 -9.36
CA ASP A 28 12.99 15.63 -9.80
C ASP A 28 13.28 14.49 -8.82
N LEU A 29 14.50 14.40 -8.27
CA LEU A 29 14.83 13.46 -7.21
C LEU A 29 14.02 13.71 -5.93
N ARG A 30 13.93 14.98 -5.49
CA ARG A 30 13.15 15.35 -4.29
C ARG A 30 11.66 15.04 -4.46
N ARG A 31 11.11 15.27 -5.66
CA ARG A 31 9.74 14.89 -6.01
C ARG A 31 9.55 13.39 -6.01
N ALA A 32 10.44 12.63 -6.65
CA ALA A 32 10.38 11.17 -6.68
C ALA A 32 10.44 10.57 -5.26
N ILE A 33 11.29 11.11 -4.38
CA ILE A 33 11.36 10.70 -2.97
C ILE A 33 10.06 11.04 -2.26
N ALA A 34 9.55 12.27 -2.40
CA ALA A 34 8.29 12.69 -1.77
C ALA A 34 7.10 11.82 -2.23
N ASP A 35 7.01 11.53 -3.53
CA ASP A 35 5.97 10.68 -4.11
C ASP A 35 6.07 9.25 -3.58
N THR A 36 7.29 8.69 -3.54
CA THR A 36 7.53 7.35 -3.00
C THR A 36 7.19 7.27 -1.52
N SER A 37 7.57 8.28 -0.73
CA SER A 37 7.23 8.36 0.70
C SER A 37 5.73 8.49 0.92
N TYR A 38 5.04 9.29 0.11
CA TYR A 38 3.58 9.42 0.16
C TYR A 38 2.89 8.08 -0.14
N ILE A 39 3.31 7.39 -1.21
CA ILE A 39 2.78 6.08 -1.58
C ILE A 39 3.03 5.06 -0.45
N ALA A 40 4.26 5.00 0.07
CA ALA A 40 4.61 4.07 1.13
C ALA A 40 3.79 4.30 2.41
N LEU A 41 3.64 5.56 2.84
CA LEU A 41 2.86 5.91 4.03
C LEU A 41 1.37 5.63 3.84
N ARG A 42 0.84 5.90 2.64
CA ARG A 42 -0.56 5.62 2.34
C ARG A 42 -0.82 4.12 2.27
N PHE A 43 0.08 3.37 1.65
CA PHE A 43 0.02 1.92 1.55
C PHE A 43 0.13 1.27 2.92
N SER A 44 1.05 1.73 3.79
CA SER A 44 1.18 1.21 5.15
C SER A 44 -0.06 1.50 5.99
N GLY A 45 -0.64 2.69 5.88
CA GLY A 45 -1.91 3.02 6.55
C GLY A 45 -3.08 2.15 6.08
N TRP A 46 -3.15 1.88 4.77
CA TRP A 46 -4.14 0.96 4.22
C TRP A 46 -3.93 -0.48 4.70
N LEU A 47 -2.69 -0.97 4.69
CA LEU A 47 -2.33 -2.28 5.21
C LEU A 47 -2.70 -2.40 6.68
N ALA A 48 -2.28 -1.45 7.52
CA ALA A 48 -2.54 -1.46 8.95
C ALA A 48 -4.03 -1.53 9.27
N MET A 49 -4.84 -0.70 8.62
CA MET A 49 -6.29 -0.72 8.82
C MET A 49 -6.96 -2.00 8.30
N THR A 50 -6.44 -2.59 7.23
CA THR A 50 -6.97 -3.85 6.67
C THR A 50 -6.60 -5.02 7.56
N THR A 51 -5.37 -5.07 8.07
CA THR A 51 -4.93 -6.04 9.07
C THR A 51 -5.74 -5.90 10.36
N LEU A 52 -5.96 -4.68 10.85
CA LEU A 52 -6.77 -4.45 12.04
C LEU A 52 -8.21 -4.93 11.86
N ALA A 53 -8.82 -4.67 10.70
CA ALA A 53 -10.14 -5.19 10.38
C ALA A 53 -10.15 -6.73 10.32
N ALA A 54 -9.13 -7.35 9.72
CA ALA A 54 -9.00 -8.81 9.67
C ALA A 54 -8.87 -9.42 11.07
N LEU A 55 -8.07 -8.82 11.95
CA LEU A 55 -7.98 -9.21 13.36
C LEU A 55 -9.33 -9.05 14.07
N GLY A 56 -10.04 -7.95 13.82
CA GLY A 56 -11.39 -7.72 14.33
C GLY A 56 -12.38 -8.80 13.91
N VAL A 57 -12.38 -9.21 12.64
CA VAL A 57 -13.23 -10.31 12.14
C VAL A 57 -12.89 -11.62 12.84
N THR A 58 -11.60 -11.94 13.00
CA THR A 58 -11.18 -13.14 13.75
C THR A 58 -11.68 -13.09 15.19
N VAL A 59 -11.54 -11.95 15.89
CA VAL A 59 -12.05 -11.78 17.25
C VAL A 59 -13.56 -11.95 17.30
N LEU A 60 -14.30 -11.32 16.38
CA LEU A 60 -15.76 -11.43 16.28
C LEU A 60 -16.22 -12.86 16.02
N PHE A 61 -15.47 -13.65 15.25
CA PHE A 61 -15.76 -15.06 15.04
C PHE A 61 -15.69 -15.87 16.34
N PHE A 62 -14.62 -15.73 17.12
CA PHE A 62 -14.52 -16.39 18.43
C PHE A 62 -15.57 -15.89 19.41
N LEU A 63 -15.88 -14.60 19.37
CA LEU A 63 -16.91 -14.01 20.20
C LEU A 63 -18.29 -14.58 19.85
N MET A 64 -18.59 -14.77 18.57
CA MET A 64 -19.80 -15.45 18.08
C MET A 64 -19.86 -16.91 18.55
N LEU A 65 -18.77 -17.67 18.47
CA LEU A 65 -18.69 -19.03 19.03
C LEU A 65 -18.85 -19.05 20.56
N GLY A 66 -18.51 -17.95 21.24
CA GLY A 66 -18.67 -17.71 22.66
C GLY A 66 -20.03 -17.13 23.07
N ASN A 67 -21.05 -17.21 22.21
CA ASN A 67 -22.38 -16.63 22.43
C ASN A 67 -22.34 -15.12 22.75
N PHE A 68 -21.42 -14.39 22.12
CA PHE A 68 -21.15 -12.98 22.34
C PHE A 68 -20.79 -12.57 23.78
N THR A 69 -20.25 -13.50 24.56
CA THR A 69 -19.79 -13.23 25.93
C THR A 69 -18.26 -13.26 26.03
N PRO A 70 -17.64 -12.42 26.90
CA PRO A 70 -16.19 -12.50 27.13
C PRO A 70 -15.75 -13.87 27.65
N LEU A 71 -16.52 -14.47 28.56
CA LEU A 71 -16.22 -15.80 29.11
C LEU A 71 -16.27 -16.89 28.02
N GLY A 72 -17.26 -16.84 27.14
CA GLY A 72 -17.36 -17.75 26.00
C GLY A 72 -16.23 -17.54 24.98
N PHE A 73 -15.83 -16.30 24.70
CA PHE A 73 -14.66 -16.04 23.85
C PHE A 73 -13.40 -16.71 24.42
N PHE A 74 -13.10 -16.48 25.69
CA PHE A 74 -11.91 -17.05 26.32
C PHE A 74 -11.98 -18.57 26.44
N SER A 75 -13.16 -19.18 26.61
CA SER A 75 -13.30 -20.64 26.64
C SER A 75 -12.97 -21.26 25.28
N GLN A 76 -13.41 -20.65 24.18
CA GLN A 76 -13.09 -21.12 22.82
C GLN A 76 -11.59 -20.98 22.51
N VAL A 77 -10.98 -19.86 22.91
CA VAL A 77 -9.53 -19.65 22.76
C VAL A 77 -8.74 -20.64 23.60
N ALA A 78 -9.15 -20.90 24.85
CA ALA A 78 -8.50 -21.87 25.73
C ALA A 78 -8.62 -23.30 25.19
N ASN A 79 -9.78 -23.65 24.65
CA ASN A 79 -10.01 -24.94 24.01
C ASN A 79 -9.03 -25.14 22.84
N LEU A 80 -8.95 -24.18 21.92
CA LEU A 80 -8.00 -24.22 20.81
C LEU A 80 -6.54 -24.30 21.27
N GLY A 81 -6.16 -23.50 22.26
CA GLY A 81 -4.80 -23.50 22.82
C GLY A 81 -4.43 -24.84 23.45
N SER A 82 -5.35 -25.47 24.19
CA SER A 82 -5.13 -26.77 24.82
C SER A 82 -4.90 -27.87 23.78
N HIS A 83 -5.69 -27.90 22.70
CA HIS A 83 -5.50 -28.84 21.60
C HIS A 83 -4.20 -28.60 20.84
N PHE A 84 -3.82 -27.34 20.62
CA PHE A 84 -2.57 -27.00 19.95
C PHE A 84 -1.35 -27.45 20.75
N VAL A 85 -1.34 -27.21 22.07
CA VAL A 85 -0.26 -27.65 22.96
C VAL A 85 -0.23 -29.17 23.12
N ALA A 86 -1.37 -29.84 23.11
CA ALA A 86 -1.42 -31.31 23.18
C ALA A 86 -0.95 -32.00 21.88
N ALA A 87 -0.98 -31.32 20.74
CA ALA A 87 -0.64 -31.92 19.44
C ALA A 87 0.87 -32.12 19.23
N ASP A 88 1.24 -33.13 18.44
CA ASP A 88 2.62 -33.38 18.00
C ASP A 88 3.16 -32.27 17.08
N ALA A 89 4.49 -32.15 16.98
CA ALA A 89 5.15 -31.10 16.21
C ALA A 89 4.72 -31.05 14.72
N ALA A 90 4.51 -32.20 14.08
CA ALA A 90 4.04 -32.26 12.69
C ALA A 90 2.61 -31.69 12.54
N ARG A 91 1.72 -32.03 13.47
CA ARG A 91 0.32 -31.55 13.46
C ARG A 91 0.23 -30.05 13.76
N ARG A 92 1.07 -29.55 14.67
CA ARG A 92 1.18 -28.11 14.93
C ARG A 92 1.61 -27.34 13.68
N ALA A 93 2.57 -27.85 12.91
CA ALA A 93 3.02 -27.22 11.69
C ALA A 93 1.91 -27.14 10.62
N THR A 94 1.15 -28.23 10.44
CA THR A 94 -0.01 -28.25 9.55
C THR A 94 -1.07 -27.23 9.98
N PHE A 95 -1.43 -27.22 11.26
CA PHE A 95 -2.40 -26.27 11.82
C PHE A 95 -1.97 -24.81 11.60
N VAL A 96 -0.68 -24.49 11.82
CA VAL A 96 -0.16 -23.14 11.56
C VAL A 96 -0.26 -22.79 10.07
N GLY A 97 -0.04 -23.75 9.16
CA GLY A 97 -0.25 -23.58 7.73
C GLY A 97 -1.70 -23.23 7.39
N GLU A 98 -2.66 -24.00 7.90
CA GLU A 98 -4.09 -23.77 7.71
C GLU A 98 -4.53 -22.42 8.29
N LEU A 99 -4.07 -22.09 9.50
CA LEU A 99 -4.36 -20.83 10.16
C LEU A 99 -3.84 -19.63 9.33
N ARG A 100 -2.65 -19.74 8.72
CA ARG A 100 -2.12 -18.71 7.81
C ARG A 100 -2.99 -18.57 6.56
N ILE A 101 -3.45 -19.67 5.97
CA ILE A 101 -4.33 -19.64 4.79
C ILE A 101 -5.64 -18.93 5.14
N VAL A 102 -6.28 -19.29 6.25
CA VAL A 102 -7.52 -18.64 6.71
C VAL A 102 -7.29 -17.15 6.98
N ALA A 103 -6.19 -16.78 7.64
CA ALA A 103 -5.86 -15.37 7.88
C ALA A 103 -5.64 -14.59 6.57
N LEU A 104 -4.95 -15.18 5.59
CA LEU A 104 -4.76 -14.58 4.26
C LEU A 104 -6.07 -14.44 3.49
N LEU A 105 -6.99 -15.40 3.62
CA LEU A 105 -8.32 -15.31 3.00
C LEU A 105 -9.14 -14.18 3.62
N ILE A 106 -9.21 -14.10 4.95
CA ILE A 106 -9.92 -13.01 5.64
C ILE A 106 -9.32 -11.65 5.24
N PHE A 107 -7.99 -11.53 5.29
CA PHE A 107 -7.29 -10.33 4.87
C PHE A 107 -7.59 -10.00 3.40
N GLY A 108 -7.50 -10.98 2.50
CA GLY A 108 -7.72 -10.83 1.07
C GLY A 108 -9.13 -10.36 0.74
N VAL A 109 -10.16 -10.95 1.36
CA VAL A 109 -11.56 -10.51 1.18
C VAL A 109 -11.72 -9.06 1.63
N ILE A 110 -11.23 -8.69 2.80
CA ILE A 110 -11.32 -7.31 3.29
C ILE A 110 -10.52 -6.36 2.39
N ALA A 111 -9.33 -6.76 1.96
CA ALA A 111 -8.49 -6.00 1.05
C ALA A 111 -9.20 -5.72 -0.28
N LEU A 112 -9.86 -6.74 -0.86
CA LEU A 112 -10.65 -6.60 -2.09
C LEU A 112 -11.83 -5.65 -1.91
N LEU A 113 -12.57 -5.76 -0.80
CA LEU A 113 -13.66 -4.84 -0.47
C LEU A 113 -13.16 -3.39 -0.30
N ARG A 114 -11.94 -3.21 0.25
CA ARG A 114 -11.32 -1.89 0.46
C ARG A 114 -10.51 -1.39 -0.73
N TRP A 115 -10.40 -2.18 -1.80
CA TRP A 115 -9.60 -1.86 -2.98
C TRP A 115 -10.13 -0.62 -3.73
N GLN A 116 -11.45 -0.42 -3.71
CA GLN A 116 -12.11 0.73 -4.33
C GLN A 116 -11.70 2.08 -3.68
N LEU A 117 -11.40 2.09 -2.36
CA LEU A 117 -10.94 3.28 -1.66
C LEU A 117 -9.51 3.70 -2.05
N LEU A 118 -8.68 2.75 -2.50
CA LEU A 118 -7.35 3.06 -3.04
C LEU A 118 -7.45 3.60 -4.47
N PHE A 119 -8.28 2.99 -5.30
CA PHE A 119 -8.45 3.39 -6.70
C PHE A 119 -9.00 4.82 -6.85
N ALA A 120 -9.97 5.20 -6.01
CA ALA A 120 -10.54 6.56 -6.01
C ALA A 120 -9.49 7.67 -5.78
N ILE A 121 -8.46 7.39 -4.96
CA ILE A 121 -7.40 8.37 -4.64
C ILE A 121 -6.36 8.43 -5.76
N LEU A 122 -6.00 7.29 -6.34
CA LEU A 122 -5.06 7.23 -7.47
C LEU A 122 -5.62 7.95 -8.72
N VAL A 123 -6.93 7.84 -8.95
CA VAL A 123 -7.62 8.52 -10.07
C VAL A 123 -7.81 10.01 -9.80
N SER A 124 -8.05 10.43 -8.56
CA SER A 124 -8.25 11.85 -8.19
C SER A 124 -6.98 12.72 -8.35
N SER A 125 -5.79 12.11 -8.32
CA SER A 125 -4.52 12.81 -8.59
C SER A 125 -4.37 13.28 -10.06
N LYS A 126 -5.27 12.83 -10.95
CA LYS A 126 -5.28 13.20 -12.38
C LYS A 126 -6.35 14.26 -12.73
N GLY A 127 -6.63 15.19 -11.81
CA GLY A 127 -7.42 16.38 -12.11
C GLY A 127 -6.67 17.39 -13.00
N PRO A 128 -7.36 18.18 -13.85
CA PRO A 128 -6.79 18.78 -15.06
C PRO A 128 -5.69 19.80 -14.76
N ARG A 129 -4.57 19.67 -15.49
CA ARG A 129 -3.59 20.77 -15.63
C ARG A 129 -4.33 21.94 -16.25
N HIS A 130 -4.72 22.91 -15.45
CA HIS A 130 -5.20 24.18 -15.94
C HIS A 130 -4.01 24.83 -16.65
N GLY A 131 -4.17 25.00 -17.98
CA GLY A 131 -3.24 25.72 -18.83
C GLY A 131 -3.26 27.22 -18.55
#